data_AF-A0A0A8K6Z9-F1
#
_entry.id   AF-A0A0A8K6Z9-F1
#
_cell.length_a   1.000
_cell.length_b   1.000
_cell.length_c   1.000
_cell.angle_alpha   90.00
_cell.angle_beta   90.00
_cell.angle_gamma   90.00
#
_symmetry.space_group_name_H-M   'P 1'
#
loop_
_entity.id
_entity.type
_entity.pdbx_description
1 polymer ?
#
loop_
_entity_poly.entity_id
_entity_poly.type
_entity_poly.pdbx_seq_one_letter_code
_entity_poly.pdbx_strand_id
1 'polypeptide(L)'
;MKVSKRGLAEIASHEGIVQMPYKDSVGVWTWGIGHTRYAGDPDPAKMTKGVARPMGEVMAQFVKDIAKYERGVDNRIGGANVKQHEYDAAVSFHYNTGAIARASWVSYWVGRKLDTARARILYWNKPPEIIGRRRKEADLFRHGKYGDGYATVYPAYASGRVNWSKGRRVNVLQILEDGKPSGPVEQGPDFKPLSHYQQRLADLGFDPGPIDNKWGKRTSAAVKKFQRTNGGLVVDGILGPLTSQAIDQAYADRPEQVAVASSAVGIATVPVTLMAGFSWPQVAVLVGVAAAVYAVWHFRSDIKERILTWIG
;
A
#
# COMPACT_ATOMS: atom_id res chain seq x y z
N MET A 1 31.62 -0.29 2.02
CA MET A 1 31.10 1.10 1.88
C MET A 1 29.59 1.05 2.09
N LYS A 2 28.87 2.16 1.93
CA LYS A 2 27.40 2.16 1.91
C LYS A 2 26.90 2.81 0.64
N VAL A 3 25.77 2.34 0.12
CA VAL A 3 25.12 2.99 -1.01
C VAL A 3 24.70 4.40 -0.60
N SER A 4 24.95 5.37 -1.47
CA SER A 4 24.54 6.75 -1.24
C SER A 4 23.02 6.91 -1.39
N LYS A 5 22.44 7.98 -0.82
CA LYS A 5 21.00 8.28 -1.03
C LYS A 5 20.64 8.39 -2.52
N ARG A 6 21.54 8.98 -3.33
CA ARG A 6 21.39 9.04 -4.80
C ARG A 6 21.44 7.65 -5.42
N GLY A 7 22.33 6.77 -4.97
CA GLY A 7 22.37 5.37 -5.40
C GLY A 7 21.09 4.60 -5.06
N LEU A 8 20.54 4.80 -3.86
CA LEU A 8 19.24 4.22 -3.47
C LEU A 8 18.11 4.72 -4.38
N ALA A 9 18.09 6.02 -4.69
CA ALA A 9 17.10 6.59 -5.60
C ALA A 9 17.24 6.04 -7.03
N GLU A 10 18.46 5.81 -7.54
CA GLU A 10 18.66 5.17 -8.84
C GLU A 10 18.09 3.75 -8.88
N ILE A 11 18.39 2.95 -7.86
CA ILE A 11 17.87 1.58 -7.77
C ILE A 11 16.33 1.61 -7.72
N ALA A 12 15.75 2.45 -6.87
CA ALA A 12 14.29 2.62 -6.80
C ALA A 12 13.68 3.07 -8.13
N SER A 13 14.37 3.92 -8.90
CA SER A 13 13.91 4.38 -10.22
C SER A 13 13.80 3.25 -11.25
N HIS A 14 14.64 2.21 -11.14
CA HIS A 14 14.64 1.06 -12.03
C HIS A 14 13.63 0.00 -11.65
N GLU A 15 13.44 -0.24 -10.36
CA GLU A 15 12.54 -1.26 -9.84
C GLU A 15 11.08 -0.78 -9.76
N GLY A 16 10.87 0.51 -9.54
CA GLY A 16 9.57 1.05 -9.16
C GLY A 16 9.22 0.73 -7.70
N ILE A 17 8.17 1.37 -7.20
CA ILE A 17 7.72 1.25 -5.81
C ILE A 17 6.27 0.77 -5.79
N VAL A 18 5.97 -0.28 -5.01
CA VAL A 18 4.59 -0.75 -4.80
C VAL A 18 4.32 -0.85 -3.29
N GLN A 19 3.50 0.05 -2.75
CA GLN A 19 3.25 0.14 -1.30
C GLN A 19 2.43 -1.03 -0.73
N MET A 20 1.89 -1.90 -1.58
CA MET A 20 1.08 -3.07 -1.21
C MET A 20 1.74 -4.37 -1.69
N PRO A 21 1.48 -5.50 -1.03
CA PRO A 21 1.90 -6.80 -1.56
C PRO A 21 1.28 -7.05 -2.93
N TYR A 22 2.12 -7.42 -3.90
CA TYR A 22 1.76 -7.69 -5.28
C TYR A 22 2.38 -8.98 -5.78
N LYS A 23 1.92 -9.51 -6.91
CA LYS A 23 2.55 -10.62 -7.61
C LYS A 23 3.41 -10.07 -8.73
N ASP A 24 4.67 -10.47 -8.77
CA ASP A 24 5.57 -10.16 -9.88
C ASP A 24 5.21 -10.96 -11.15
N SER A 25 6.03 -10.79 -12.21
CA SER A 25 5.83 -11.45 -13.50
C SER A 25 5.85 -12.99 -13.45
N VAL A 26 6.46 -13.58 -12.41
CA VAL A 26 6.54 -15.04 -12.20
C VAL A 26 5.61 -15.52 -11.10
N GLY A 27 4.74 -14.64 -10.58
CA GLY A 27 3.70 -14.97 -9.60
C GLY A 27 4.18 -15.00 -8.14
N VAL A 28 5.41 -14.55 -7.85
CA VAL A 28 5.94 -14.47 -6.48
C VAL A 28 5.38 -13.23 -5.79
N TRP A 29 4.97 -13.40 -4.53
CA TRP A 29 4.53 -12.28 -3.70
C TRP A 29 5.72 -11.38 -3.34
N THR A 30 5.59 -10.12 -3.71
CA THR A 30 6.60 -9.08 -3.60
C THR A 30 5.98 -7.84 -2.96
N TRP A 31 6.77 -7.01 -2.31
CA TRP A 31 6.32 -5.75 -1.71
C TRP A 31 7.39 -4.66 -1.82
N GLY A 32 6.98 -3.40 -1.82
CA GLY A 32 7.88 -2.25 -1.81
C GLY A 32 8.71 -2.16 -3.08
N ILE A 33 10.02 -2.14 -2.90
CA ILE A 33 11.03 -2.14 -3.96
C ILE A 33 11.65 -3.53 -3.96
N GLY A 34 11.08 -4.44 -4.76
CA GLY A 34 11.62 -5.79 -4.99
C GLY A 34 11.71 -6.74 -3.78
N HIS A 35 11.11 -6.42 -2.62
CA HIS A 35 11.20 -7.26 -1.42
C HIS A 35 10.38 -8.54 -1.58
N THR A 36 10.99 -9.70 -1.32
CA THR A 36 10.34 -11.02 -1.37
C THR A 36 10.66 -11.82 -0.11
N ARG A 37 9.95 -12.92 0.12
CA ARG A 37 10.25 -13.85 1.24
C ARG A 37 11.72 -14.31 1.30
N TYR A 38 12.41 -14.35 0.15
CA TYR A 38 13.82 -14.76 0.07
C TYR A 38 14.80 -13.67 0.54
N ALA A 39 14.33 -12.43 0.68
CA ALA A 39 15.07 -11.34 1.31
C ALA A 39 14.94 -11.34 2.84
N GLY A 40 14.06 -12.18 3.40
CA GLY A 40 13.78 -12.29 4.83
C GLY A 40 12.41 -11.72 5.18
N ASP A 41 12.21 -11.40 6.45
CA ASP A 41 10.96 -10.79 6.93
C ASP A 41 10.84 -9.30 6.55
N PRO A 42 9.60 -8.83 6.31
CA PRO A 42 8.33 -9.57 6.40
C PRO A 42 7.95 -10.36 5.14
N ASP A 43 7.42 -11.57 5.26
CA ASP A 43 6.90 -12.35 4.12
C ASP A 43 5.71 -11.64 3.43
N PRO A 44 5.86 -11.16 2.17
CA PRO A 44 4.79 -10.46 1.48
C PRO A 44 3.53 -11.30 1.27
N ALA A 45 3.64 -12.63 1.26
CA ALA A 45 2.49 -13.52 1.15
C ALA A 45 1.60 -13.45 2.40
N LYS A 46 2.17 -13.17 3.58
CA LYS A 46 1.45 -13.10 4.87
C LYS A 46 0.94 -11.70 5.21
N MET A 47 1.43 -10.67 4.55
CA MET A 47 0.96 -9.29 4.77
C MET A 47 -0.51 -9.09 4.36
N THR A 48 -1.23 -8.20 5.03
CA THR A 48 -2.60 -7.81 4.63
C THR A 48 -2.60 -7.21 3.23
N LYS A 49 -3.48 -7.72 2.36
CA LYS A 49 -3.61 -7.29 0.96
C LYS A 49 -4.57 -6.11 0.83
N GLY A 50 -4.35 -5.27 -0.19
CA GLY A 50 -5.23 -4.15 -0.52
C GLY A 50 -5.10 -2.90 0.37
N VAL A 51 -4.22 -2.93 1.37
CA VAL A 51 -3.91 -1.78 2.25
C VAL A 51 -2.48 -1.32 2.00
N ALA A 52 -2.31 -0.08 1.53
CA ALA A 52 -1.01 0.51 1.29
C ALA A 52 -0.22 0.73 2.58
N ARG A 53 1.06 0.33 2.59
CA ARG A 53 1.99 0.60 3.68
C ARG A 53 2.53 2.03 3.59
N PRO A 54 2.83 2.69 4.71
CA PRO A 54 3.49 4.00 4.70
C PRO A 54 4.80 3.98 3.91
N MET A 55 5.08 5.06 3.18
CA MET A 55 6.28 5.14 2.34
C MET A 55 7.57 4.98 3.15
N GLY A 56 7.61 5.51 4.38
CA GLY A 56 8.76 5.33 5.28
C GLY A 56 9.06 3.87 5.60
N GLU A 57 8.03 3.04 5.80
CA GLU A 57 8.17 1.60 6.06
C GLU A 57 8.75 0.88 4.83
N VAL A 58 8.23 1.22 3.65
CA VAL A 58 8.73 0.68 2.37
C VAL A 58 10.21 1.01 2.17
N MET A 59 10.60 2.27 2.41
CA MET A 59 11.99 2.70 2.23
C MET A 59 12.92 2.09 3.29
N ALA A 60 12.46 1.94 4.53
CA ALA A 60 13.23 1.29 5.59
C ALA A 60 13.51 -0.18 5.25
N GLN A 61 12.49 -0.92 4.77
CA GLN A 61 12.68 -2.28 4.31
C GLN A 61 13.63 -2.34 3.11
N PHE A 62 13.50 -1.41 2.17
CA PHE A 62 14.38 -1.36 1.00
C PHE A 62 15.86 -1.16 1.40
N VAL A 63 16.15 -0.23 2.31
CA VAL A 63 17.52 -0.02 2.83
C VAL A 63 18.04 -1.26 3.56
N LYS A 64 17.19 -1.95 4.32
CA LYS A 64 17.54 -3.22 4.98
C LYS A 64 17.91 -4.30 3.95
N ASP A 65 17.13 -4.44 2.88
CA ASP A 65 17.38 -5.41 1.82
C ASP A 65 18.67 -5.14 1.05
N ILE A 66 19.01 -3.85 0.87
CA ILE A 66 20.23 -3.41 0.18
C ILE A 66 21.50 -3.92 0.87
N ALA A 67 21.48 -4.07 2.19
CA ALA A 67 22.65 -4.47 2.98
C ALA A 67 23.27 -5.81 2.53
N LYS A 68 22.48 -6.75 1.98
CA LYS A 68 23.03 -8.03 1.47
C LYS A 68 23.84 -7.83 0.19
N TYR A 69 23.41 -6.90 -0.67
CA TYR A 69 24.10 -6.59 -1.91
C TYR A 69 25.33 -5.73 -1.67
N GLU A 70 25.28 -4.81 -0.70
CA GLU A 70 26.46 -4.08 -0.21
C GLU A 70 27.56 -5.06 0.24
N ARG A 71 27.23 -6.06 1.05
CA ARG A 71 28.17 -7.11 1.46
C ARG A 71 28.75 -7.87 0.26
N GLY A 72 27.90 -8.21 -0.71
CA GLY A 72 28.33 -8.86 -1.95
C GLY A 72 29.35 -8.04 -2.74
N VAL A 73 29.19 -6.72 -2.80
CA VAL A 73 30.13 -5.79 -3.44
C VAL A 73 31.39 -5.59 -2.60
N ASP A 74 31.24 -5.38 -1.29
CA ASP A 74 32.35 -5.18 -0.34
C ASP A 74 33.35 -6.35 -0.39
N ASN A 75 32.83 -7.59 -0.41
CA ASN A 75 33.63 -8.80 -0.56
C ASN A 75 34.44 -8.86 -1.87
N ARG A 76 34.02 -8.11 -2.90
CA ARG A 76 34.68 -8.12 -4.21
C ARG A 76 35.66 -6.99 -4.39
N ILE A 77 35.40 -5.82 -3.80
CA ILE A 77 36.34 -4.71 -3.87
C ILE A 77 37.54 -4.91 -2.93
N GLY A 78 37.38 -5.66 -1.82
CA GLY A 78 38.49 -6.06 -0.97
C GLY A 78 39.35 -4.91 -0.44
N GLY A 79 38.76 -3.72 -0.25
CA GLY A 79 39.47 -2.51 0.18
C GLY A 79 40.06 -1.66 -0.96
N ALA A 80 39.81 -2.00 -2.23
CA ALA A 80 40.22 -1.18 -3.36
C ALA A 80 39.67 0.25 -3.24
N ASN A 81 40.47 1.24 -3.67
CA ASN A 81 40.05 2.64 -3.72
C ASN A 81 39.04 2.86 -4.85
N VAL A 82 37.75 2.72 -4.53
CA VAL A 82 36.62 2.89 -5.45
C VAL A 82 35.85 4.16 -5.11
N LYS A 83 35.32 4.83 -6.13
CA LYS A 83 34.51 6.03 -5.94
C LYS A 83 33.07 5.67 -5.54
N GLN A 84 32.39 6.56 -4.83
CA GLN A 84 31.00 6.34 -4.38
C GLN A 84 30.05 5.98 -5.54
N HIS A 85 30.14 6.67 -6.68
CA HIS A 85 29.29 6.38 -7.84
C HIS A 85 29.61 5.04 -8.51
N GLU A 86 30.87 4.58 -8.43
CA GLU A 86 31.25 3.24 -8.89
C GLU A 86 30.62 2.17 -7.99
N TYR A 87 30.67 2.39 -6.66
CA TYR A 87 30.05 1.52 -5.66
C TYR A 87 28.52 1.46 -5.81
N ASP A 88 27.87 2.60 -5.97
CA ASP A 88 26.42 2.69 -6.17
C ASP A 88 25.98 1.92 -7.44
N ALA A 89 26.72 2.07 -8.55
CA ALA A 89 26.46 1.32 -9.78
C ALA A 89 26.67 -0.20 -9.59
N ALA A 90 27.71 -0.60 -8.84
CA ALA A 90 27.98 -2.00 -8.55
C ALA A 90 26.86 -2.65 -7.73
N VAL A 91 26.36 -1.94 -6.71
CA VAL A 91 25.24 -2.43 -5.89
C VAL A 91 23.95 -2.47 -6.71
N SER A 92 23.67 -1.45 -7.54
CA SER A 92 22.52 -1.46 -8.46
C SER A 92 22.56 -2.64 -9.44
N PHE A 93 23.74 -2.91 -10.02
CA PHE A 93 23.98 -4.07 -10.87
C PHE A 93 23.72 -5.37 -10.10
N HIS A 94 24.23 -5.48 -8.88
CA HIS A 94 24.09 -6.68 -8.06
C HIS A 94 22.65 -6.91 -7.61
N TYR A 95 21.93 -5.84 -7.25
CA TYR A 95 20.53 -5.88 -6.86
C TYR A 95 19.67 -6.50 -7.96
N ASN A 96 19.91 -6.13 -9.22
CA ASN A 96 19.18 -6.69 -10.36
C ASN A 96 19.55 -8.14 -10.67
N THR A 97 20.85 -8.46 -10.63
CA THR A 97 21.37 -9.68 -11.28
C THR A 97 21.73 -10.79 -10.30
N GLY A 98 21.95 -10.46 -9.02
CA GLY A 98 22.58 -11.38 -8.06
C GLY A 98 24.02 -11.77 -8.43
N ALA A 99 24.62 -11.16 -9.46
CA ALA A 99 25.76 -11.76 -10.16
C ALA A 99 27.11 -11.08 -9.93
N ILE A 100 27.22 -10.15 -8.97
CA ILE A 100 28.48 -9.42 -8.72
C ILE A 100 29.68 -10.36 -8.55
N ALA A 101 29.43 -11.54 -7.95
CA ALA A 101 30.42 -12.56 -7.69
C ALA A 101 31.09 -13.15 -8.94
N ARG A 102 30.34 -13.23 -10.05
CA ARG A 102 30.77 -13.87 -11.31
C ARG A 102 30.93 -12.89 -12.46
N ALA A 103 30.64 -11.61 -12.22
CA ALA A 103 30.66 -10.60 -13.26
C ALA A 103 32.10 -10.22 -13.60
N SER A 104 32.54 -10.55 -14.82
CA SER A 104 33.94 -10.36 -15.26
C SER A 104 34.41 -8.90 -15.15
N TRP A 105 33.50 -7.93 -15.27
CA TRP A 105 33.78 -6.49 -15.16
C TRP A 105 34.36 -6.10 -13.80
N VAL A 106 34.07 -6.86 -12.74
CA VAL A 106 34.52 -6.59 -11.37
C VAL A 106 36.04 -6.70 -11.26
N SER A 107 36.66 -7.69 -11.91
CA SER A 107 38.13 -7.82 -11.94
C SER A 107 38.81 -6.60 -12.59
N TYR A 108 38.25 -6.10 -13.70
CA TYR A 108 38.73 -4.89 -14.35
C TYR A 108 38.51 -3.65 -13.48
N TRP A 109 37.39 -3.57 -12.77
CA TRP A 109 37.09 -2.47 -11.85
C TRP A 109 38.07 -2.41 -10.68
N VAL A 110 38.33 -3.54 -10.02
CA VAL A 110 39.32 -3.64 -8.93
C VAL A 110 40.72 -3.33 -9.44
N GLY A 111 41.07 -3.81 -10.64
CA GLY A 111 42.29 -3.43 -11.34
C GLY A 111 42.29 -2.03 -11.96
N ARG A 112 41.27 -1.20 -11.65
CA ARG A 112 41.10 0.20 -12.09
C ARG A 112 41.07 0.42 -13.62
N LYS A 113 40.83 -0.63 -14.41
CA LYS A 113 40.59 -0.57 -15.87
C LYS A 113 39.13 -0.18 -16.14
N LEU A 114 38.79 1.06 -15.80
CA LEU A 114 37.40 1.55 -15.73
C LEU A 114 36.66 1.49 -17.07
N ASP A 115 37.32 1.82 -18.18
CA ASP A 115 36.68 1.78 -19.51
C ASP A 115 36.38 0.34 -19.96
N THR A 116 37.29 -0.59 -19.66
CA THR A 116 37.05 -2.02 -19.89
C THR A 116 35.94 -2.55 -18.99
N ALA A 117 35.92 -2.18 -17.70
CA ALA A 117 34.84 -2.54 -16.79
C ALA A 117 33.49 -2.03 -17.28
N ARG A 118 33.41 -0.75 -17.68
CA ARG A 118 32.20 -0.14 -18.27
C ARG A 118 31.72 -0.91 -19.50
N ALA A 119 32.60 -1.19 -20.45
CA ALA A 119 32.24 -1.97 -21.64
C ALA A 119 31.71 -3.36 -21.26
N ARG A 120 32.27 -3.97 -20.22
CA ARG A 120 31.84 -5.28 -19.73
C ARG A 120 30.50 -5.26 -19.00
N ILE A 121 30.13 -4.16 -18.33
CA ILE A 121 28.78 -3.97 -17.78
C ILE A 121 27.73 -4.00 -18.91
N LEU A 122 28.03 -3.38 -20.05
CA LEU A 122 27.10 -3.30 -21.20
C LEU A 122 26.84 -4.65 -21.88
N TYR A 123 27.62 -5.70 -21.62
CA TYR A 123 27.31 -7.06 -22.11
C TYR A 123 26.17 -7.73 -21.35
N TRP A 124 25.77 -7.23 -20.18
CA TRP A 124 24.66 -7.77 -19.38
C TRP A 124 23.30 -7.33 -19.90
N ASN A 125 23.08 -7.49 -21.20
CA ASN A 125 22.05 -6.78 -21.98
C ASN A 125 20.83 -7.64 -22.35
N LYS A 126 20.63 -8.75 -21.65
CA LYS A 126 19.51 -9.66 -21.86
C LYS A 126 18.67 -9.79 -20.59
N PRO A 127 17.33 -9.76 -20.72
CA PRO A 127 16.55 -9.53 -21.95
C PRO A 127 16.59 -8.05 -22.44
N PRO A 128 16.19 -7.69 -23.69
CA PRO A 128 16.42 -6.36 -24.30
C PRO A 128 15.90 -5.14 -23.51
N GLU A 129 14.86 -5.31 -22.71
CA GLU A 129 14.32 -4.30 -21.81
C GLU A 129 15.36 -3.81 -20.77
N ILE A 130 16.36 -4.64 -20.44
CA ILE A 130 17.41 -4.27 -19.49
C ILE A 130 18.46 -3.34 -20.08
N ILE A 131 18.53 -3.22 -21.40
CA ILE A 131 19.60 -2.47 -22.09
C ILE A 131 19.61 -1.00 -21.63
N GLY A 132 18.43 -0.39 -21.48
CA GLY A 132 18.30 0.98 -20.97
C GLY A 132 18.87 1.14 -19.56
N ARG A 133 18.56 0.20 -18.66
CA ARG A 133 19.10 0.16 -17.29
C ARG A 133 20.61 -0.05 -17.28
N ARG A 134 21.14 -1.01 -18.03
CA ARG A 134 22.59 -1.27 -18.08
C ARG A 134 23.38 -0.08 -18.60
N ARG A 135 22.85 0.66 -19.58
CA ARG A 135 23.45 1.92 -20.05
C ARG A 135 23.54 2.95 -18.92
N LYS A 136 22.45 3.16 -18.19
CA LYS A 136 22.42 4.08 -17.03
C LYS A 136 23.41 3.64 -15.95
N GLU A 137 23.47 2.35 -15.61
CA GLU A 137 24.43 1.84 -14.63
C GLU A 137 25.88 1.99 -15.09
N ALA A 138 26.17 1.74 -16.38
CA ALA A 138 27.51 1.93 -16.95
C ALA A 138 27.92 3.42 -16.96
N ASP A 139 26.98 4.33 -17.21
CA ASP A 139 27.22 5.77 -17.17
C ASP A 139 27.38 6.28 -15.73
N LEU A 140 26.57 5.79 -14.79
CA LEU A 140 26.74 6.04 -13.36
C LEU A 140 28.11 5.56 -12.89
N PHE A 141 28.47 4.32 -13.24
CA PHE A 141 29.75 3.71 -12.88
C PHE A 141 30.92 4.56 -13.37
N ARG A 142 30.94 4.93 -14.65
CA ARG A 142 32.10 5.58 -15.24
C ARG A 142 32.17 7.09 -15.01
N HIS A 143 31.01 7.75 -15.06
CA HIS A 143 30.91 9.21 -15.14
C HIS A 143 30.20 9.83 -13.94
N GLY A 144 29.69 9.04 -13.00
CA GLY A 144 28.93 9.57 -11.86
C GLY A 144 27.61 10.21 -12.27
N LYS A 145 27.05 9.81 -13.42
CA LYS A 145 25.80 10.35 -13.95
C LYS A 145 24.60 9.69 -13.27
N TYR A 146 24.19 10.25 -12.14
CA TYR A 146 22.91 9.93 -11.51
C TYR A 146 21.75 10.51 -12.36
N GLY A 147 20.59 9.90 -12.22
CA GLY A 147 19.29 10.42 -12.62
C GLY A 147 18.80 11.53 -11.69
N ASP A 148 17.50 11.78 -11.79
CA ASP A 148 16.83 12.93 -11.19
C ASP A 148 16.42 12.72 -9.72
N GLY A 149 16.67 11.55 -9.16
CA GLY A 149 16.32 11.23 -7.77
C GLY A 149 14.85 10.81 -7.55
N TYR A 150 14.08 10.58 -8.61
CA TYR A 150 12.70 10.16 -8.52
C TYR A 150 12.51 8.69 -8.89
N ALA A 151 11.45 8.10 -8.34
CA ALA A 151 10.95 6.79 -8.75
C ALA A 151 9.44 6.85 -8.99
N THR A 152 8.94 5.84 -9.69
CA THR A 152 7.49 5.70 -9.95
C THR A 152 6.87 4.76 -8.93
N VAL A 153 5.86 5.24 -8.22
CA VAL A 153 5.00 4.44 -7.35
C VAL A 153 3.82 3.93 -8.15
N TYR A 154 3.60 2.63 -8.14
CA TYR A 154 2.48 1.99 -8.82
C TYR A 154 1.43 1.51 -7.82
N PRO A 155 0.14 1.76 -8.08
CA PRO A 155 -0.92 1.17 -7.30
C PRO A 155 -1.04 -0.33 -7.62
N ALA A 156 -1.47 -1.11 -6.62
CA ALA A 156 -1.73 -2.53 -6.76
C ALA A 156 -3.07 -2.88 -6.11
N TYR A 157 -3.71 -3.94 -6.60
CA TYR A 157 -4.99 -4.42 -6.10
C TYR A 157 -4.77 -5.49 -5.03
N ALA A 158 -5.79 -5.75 -4.20
CA ALA A 158 -5.75 -6.86 -3.24
C ALA A 158 -5.53 -8.25 -3.87
N SER A 159 -5.82 -8.41 -5.17
CA SER A 159 -5.50 -9.62 -5.93
C SER A 159 -3.99 -9.83 -6.15
N GLY A 160 -3.18 -8.81 -5.86
CA GLY A 160 -1.76 -8.75 -6.15
C GLY A 160 -1.42 -8.21 -7.55
N ARG A 161 -2.42 -7.87 -8.37
CA ARG A 161 -2.15 -7.28 -9.70
C ARG A 161 -1.71 -5.82 -9.54
N VAL A 162 -0.60 -5.44 -10.18
CA VAL A 162 -0.13 -4.04 -10.26
C VAL A 162 -0.82 -3.33 -11.43
N ASN A 163 -1.14 -2.05 -11.27
CA ASN A 163 -1.61 -1.20 -12.36
C ASN A 163 -0.47 -0.28 -12.86
N TRP A 164 0.29 -0.81 -13.83
CA TRP A 164 1.44 -0.13 -14.43
C TRP A 164 1.07 1.17 -15.16
N SER A 165 -0.19 1.34 -15.60
CA SER A 165 -0.64 2.53 -16.31
C SER A 165 -0.93 3.74 -15.40
N LYS A 166 -0.99 3.53 -14.08
CA LYS A 166 -1.35 4.57 -13.09
C LYS A 166 -0.18 4.91 -12.16
N GLY A 167 1.04 4.81 -12.68
CA GLY A 167 2.25 5.19 -11.95
C GLY A 167 2.28 6.68 -11.63
N ARG A 168 2.69 7.04 -10.42
CA ARG A 168 2.94 8.43 -9.99
C ARG A 168 4.40 8.60 -9.58
N ARG A 169 5.04 9.66 -10.05
CA ARG A 169 6.40 9.97 -9.66
C ARG A 169 6.48 10.56 -8.25
N VAL A 170 7.47 10.13 -7.47
CA VAL A 170 7.79 10.64 -6.14
C VAL A 170 9.27 10.96 -6.03
N ASN A 171 9.60 12.01 -5.27
CA ASN A 171 10.98 12.41 -5.00
C ASN A 171 11.58 11.50 -3.92
N VAL A 172 12.35 10.49 -4.34
CA VAL A 172 12.93 9.50 -3.42
C VAL A 172 14.08 10.10 -2.62
N LEU A 173 14.85 11.01 -3.23
CA LEU A 173 15.92 11.70 -2.53
C LEU A 173 15.41 12.47 -1.33
N GLN A 174 14.34 13.24 -1.51
CA GLN A 174 13.71 13.97 -0.41
C GLN A 174 13.23 13.01 0.69
N ILE A 175 12.54 11.92 0.32
CA ILE A 175 12.08 10.90 1.29
C ILE A 175 13.26 10.30 2.10
N LEU A 176 14.44 10.15 1.49
CA LEU A 176 15.64 9.65 2.15
C LEU A 176 16.44 10.75 2.90
N GLU A 177 16.31 12.01 2.48
CA GLU A 177 17.02 13.17 3.04
C GLU A 177 16.43 13.61 4.36
N ASP A 178 15.10 13.68 4.46
CA ASP A 178 14.36 14.17 5.62
C ASP A 178 14.63 13.37 6.90
N GLY A 179 15.36 12.24 6.83
CA GLY A 179 15.90 11.56 7.99
C GLY A 179 14.77 11.11 8.92
N LYS A 180 13.99 10.13 8.44
CA LYS A 180 12.55 9.92 8.71
C LYS A 180 11.72 10.79 7.76
N PRO A 181 10.62 10.26 7.17
CA PRO A 181 9.78 11.04 6.28
C PRO A 181 9.13 12.18 7.07
N SER A 182 9.68 13.40 7.00
CA SER A 182 9.17 14.56 7.72
C SER A 182 9.17 15.81 6.83
N GLY A 183 7.99 16.08 6.28
CA GLY A 183 7.59 17.25 5.48
C GLY A 183 6.61 16.76 4.40
N PRO A 184 5.38 17.31 4.26
CA PRO A 184 4.11 16.59 4.13
C PRO A 184 4.00 15.64 2.92
N VAL A 185 4.80 14.59 2.93
CA VAL A 185 4.41 13.27 2.49
C VAL A 185 3.47 12.84 3.59
N GLU A 186 2.17 12.90 3.32
CA GLU A 186 1.09 12.31 4.12
C GLU A 186 1.68 11.13 4.90
N GLN A 187 1.95 11.35 6.19
CA GLN A 187 2.13 10.23 7.09
C GLN A 187 0.82 9.50 6.92
N GLY A 188 0.80 8.46 6.09
CA GLY A 188 -0.36 7.58 6.05
C GLY A 188 -0.66 7.30 7.52
N PRO A 189 -1.91 7.52 7.97
CA PRO A 189 -2.24 7.44 9.40
C PRO A 189 -1.57 6.19 9.95
N ASP A 190 -0.86 6.30 11.08
CA ASP A 190 -0.17 5.20 11.79
C ASP A 190 -0.69 3.86 11.29
N PHE A 191 0.10 3.07 10.56
CA PHE A 191 -0.42 1.95 9.76
C PHE A 191 -1.61 1.28 10.45
N LYS A 192 -2.82 1.52 9.91
CA LYS A 192 -4.05 0.98 10.50
C LYS A 192 -4.33 -0.37 9.86
N PRO A 193 -4.61 -1.42 10.65
CA PRO A 193 -4.99 -2.72 10.10
C PRO A 193 -6.27 -2.59 9.26
N LEU A 194 -6.50 -3.53 8.33
CA LEU A 194 -7.73 -3.52 7.53
C LEU A 194 -8.99 -3.55 8.40
N SER A 195 -8.94 -4.20 9.58
CA SER A 195 -10.04 -4.21 10.54
C SER A 195 -10.46 -2.81 11.01
N HIS A 196 -9.52 -1.86 11.12
CA HIS A 196 -9.85 -0.45 11.41
C HIS A 196 -10.74 0.14 10.32
N TYR A 197 -10.38 -0.05 9.05
CA TYR A 197 -11.16 0.46 7.93
C TYR A 197 -12.47 -0.31 7.72
N GLN A 198 -12.48 -1.63 7.96
CA GLN A 198 -13.72 -2.41 7.98
C GLN A 198 -14.68 -1.87 9.05
N GLN A 199 -14.22 -1.62 10.28
CA GLN A 199 -15.08 -1.02 11.31
C GLN A 199 -15.62 0.35 10.89
N ARG A 200 -14.76 1.25 10.40
CA ARG A 200 -15.20 2.60 10.01
C ARG A 200 -16.19 2.58 8.85
N LEU A 201 -15.97 1.71 7.86
CA LEU A 201 -16.92 1.53 6.75
C LEU A 201 -18.28 1.01 7.25
N ALA A 202 -18.28 0.04 8.17
CA ALA A 202 -19.51 -0.48 8.80
C ALA A 202 -20.28 0.63 9.52
N ASP A 203 -19.58 1.41 10.35
CA ASP A 203 -20.14 2.52 11.10
C ASP A 203 -20.67 3.66 10.20
N LEU A 204 -20.07 3.83 9.03
CA LEU A 204 -20.51 4.78 7.99
C LEU A 204 -21.66 4.23 7.12
N GLY A 205 -22.20 3.05 7.44
CA GLY A 205 -23.32 2.43 6.72
C GLY A 205 -22.95 1.72 5.41
N PHE A 206 -21.65 1.46 5.19
CA PHE A 206 -21.18 0.58 4.13
C PHE A 206 -21.05 -0.85 4.68
N ASP A 207 -21.22 -1.87 3.84
CA ASP A 207 -21.13 -3.26 4.28
C ASP A 207 -19.79 -3.91 3.84
N PRO A 208 -18.74 -3.87 4.67
CA PRO A 208 -17.46 -4.49 4.34
C PRO A 208 -17.44 -6.01 4.59
N GLY A 209 -18.52 -6.58 5.12
CA GLY A 209 -18.54 -7.94 5.67
C GLY A 209 -17.93 -8.02 7.08
N PRO A 210 -17.44 -9.21 7.49
CA PRO A 210 -16.81 -9.39 8.80
C PRO A 210 -15.62 -8.46 9.02
N ILE A 211 -15.45 -8.00 10.26
CA ILE A 211 -14.31 -7.17 10.70
C ILE A 211 -13.17 -8.11 11.11
N ASP A 212 -12.58 -8.78 10.13
CA ASP A 212 -11.67 -9.91 10.30
C ASP A 212 -10.24 -9.65 9.78
N ASN A 213 -9.95 -8.40 9.39
CA ASN A 213 -8.68 -7.98 8.80
C ASN A 213 -8.35 -8.72 7.48
N LYS A 214 -9.34 -9.33 6.81
CA LYS A 214 -9.19 -10.00 5.52
C LYS A 214 -9.88 -9.22 4.40
N TRP A 215 -9.19 -9.13 3.27
CA TRP A 215 -9.76 -8.45 2.10
C TRP A 215 -10.73 -9.37 1.34
N GLY A 216 -12.03 -9.17 1.55
CA GLY A 216 -13.11 -9.94 0.91
C GLY A 216 -13.84 -9.20 -0.23
N LYS A 217 -14.74 -9.91 -0.92
CA LYS A 217 -15.63 -9.32 -1.95
C LYS A 217 -16.48 -8.17 -1.39
N ARG A 218 -17.03 -8.34 -0.18
CA ARG A 218 -17.81 -7.31 0.53
C ARG A 218 -16.96 -6.08 0.87
N THR A 219 -15.75 -6.29 1.38
CA THR A 219 -14.79 -5.19 1.64
C THR A 219 -14.48 -4.41 0.36
N SER A 220 -14.20 -5.09 -0.75
CA SER A 220 -13.98 -4.40 -2.03
C SER A 220 -15.20 -3.61 -2.51
N ALA A 221 -16.40 -4.17 -2.36
CA ALA A 221 -17.64 -3.50 -2.71
C ALA A 221 -17.89 -2.26 -1.82
N ALA A 222 -17.67 -2.38 -0.51
CA ALA A 222 -17.78 -1.29 0.44
C ALA A 222 -16.81 -0.15 0.12
N VAL A 223 -15.53 -0.45 -0.13
CA VAL A 223 -14.53 0.56 -0.49
C VAL A 223 -14.91 1.26 -1.80
N LYS A 224 -15.32 0.52 -2.84
CA LYS A 224 -15.76 1.14 -4.11
C LYS A 224 -17.02 1.98 -3.92
N LYS A 225 -17.96 1.54 -3.08
CA LYS A 225 -19.18 2.30 -2.78
C LYS A 225 -18.81 3.59 -2.04
N PHE A 226 -17.94 3.52 -1.04
CA PHE A 226 -17.41 4.70 -0.34
C PHE A 226 -16.73 5.67 -1.30
N GLN A 227 -15.83 5.19 -2.15
CA GLN A 227 -15.13 6.01 -3.15
C GLN A 227 -16.08 6.70 -4.13
N ARG A 228 -17.22 6.08 -4.49
CA ARG A 228 -18.24 6.72 -5.34
C ARG A 228 -19.01 7.81 -4.62
N THR A 229 -19.30 7.59 -3.34
CA THR A 229 -20.11 8.52 -2.52
C THR A 229 -19.28 9.70 -2.04
N ASN A 230 -17.98 9.50 -1.82
CA ASN A 230 -17.07 10.55 -1.36
C ASN A 230 -16.32 11.14 -2.55
N GLY A 231 -16.75 12.33 -3.00
CA GLY A 231 -16.18 13.02 -4.16
C GLY A 231 -14.66 13.21 -4.07
N GLY A 232 -13.99 13.28 -5.22
CA GLY A 232 -12.54 13.47 -5.31
C GLY A 232 -11.70 12.20 -5.19
N LEU A 233 -12.32 11.03 -4.98
CA LEU A 233 -11.64 9.73 -4.95
C LEU A 233 -11.73 9.00 -6.29
N VAL A 234 -10.67 8.26 -6.63
CA VAL A 234 -10.68 7.32 -7.76
C VAL A 234 -11.41 6.06 -7.33
N VAL A 235 -12.41 5.63 -8.10
CA VAL A 235 -13.21 4.42 -7.83
C VAL A 235 -12.49 3.16 -8.31
N ASP A 236 -11.35 2.83 -7.70
CA ASP A 236 -10.52 1.68 -8.04
C ASP A 236 -10.65 0.51 -7.06
N GLY A 237 -11.29 0.73 -5.91
CA GLY A 237 -11.40 -0.24 -4.82
C GLY A 237 -10.11 -0.48 -4.07
N ILE A 238 -9.19 0.48 -4.04
CA ILE A 238 -7.90 0.42 -3.34
C ILE A 238 -7.97 1.27 -2.06
N LEU A 239 -7.56 0.72 -0.90
CA LEU A 239 -7.32 1.51 0.31
C LEU A 239 -5.92 2.14 0.24
N GLY A 240 -5.78 3.13 -0.64
CA GLY A 240 -4.62 4.01 -0.72
C GLY A 240 -4.74 5.19 0.25
N PRO A 241 -3.68 6.02 0.39
CA PRO A 241 -3.63 7.11 1.38
C PRO A 241 -4.86 8.02 1.35
N LEU A 242 -5.23 8.53 0.17
CA LEU A 242 -6.42 9.39 0.01
C LEU A 242 -7.74 8.70 0.39
N THR A 243 -7.89 7.42 0.07
CA THR A 243 -9.13 6.68 0.42
C THR A 243 -9.18 6.41 1.92
N SER A 244 -8.06 5.98 2.51
CA SER A 244 -7.95 5.77 3.95
C SER A 244 -8.18 7.05 4.74
N GLN A 245 -7.57 8.16 4.33
CA GLN A 245 -7.77 9.48 4.93
C GLN A 245 -9.23 9.92 4.84
N ALA A 246 -9.85 9.75 3.67
CA ALA A 246 -11.25 10.11 3.48
C ALA A 246 -12.19 9.27 4.36
N ILE A 247 -11.95 7.95 4.51
CA ILE A 247 -12.73 7.11 5.44
C ILE A 247 -12.55 7.62 6.87
N ASP A 248 -11.32 7.96 7.25
CA ASP A 248 -11.02 8.41 8.60
C ASP A 248 -11.67 9.77 8.91
N GLN A 249 -11.67 10.69 7.94
CA GLN A 249 -12.33 11.98 8.03
C GLN A 249 -13.85 11.84 8.09
N ALA A 250 -14.44 11.07 7.17
CA ALA A 250 -15.90 10.84 7.16
C ALA A 250 -16.38 10.20 8.47
N TYR A 251 -15.58 9.30 9.06
CA TYR A 251 -15.86 8.73 10.36
C TYR A 251 -15.78 9.76 11.49
N ALA A 252 -14.82 10.68 11.45
CA ALA A 252 -14.69 11.74 12.45
C ALA A 252 -15.84 12.77 12.36
N ASP A 253 -16.30 13.07 11.15
CA ASP A 253 -17.37 14.05 10.88
C ASP A 253 -18.78 13.48 11.09
N ARG A 254 -18.89 12.19 11.44
CA ARG A 254 -20.21 11.56 11.67
C ARG A 254 -20.89 12.26 12.87
N PRO A 255 -22.17 12.64 12.77
CA PRO A 255 -22.90 13.10 13.94
C PRO A 255 -22.90 11.97 14.97
N GLU A 256 -22.49 12.27 16.19
CA GLU A 256 -22.28 11.34 17.29
C GLU A 256 -23.62 10.68 17.70
N GLN A 257 -24.06 9.67 16.94
CA GLN A 257 -25.10 8.75 17.37
C GLN A 257 -24.38 7.54 17.99
N VAL A 258 -24.74 7.22 19.23
CA VAL A 258 -24.21 6.16 20.12
C VAL A 258 -23.23 6.64 21.22
N ALA A 259 -23.64 7.61 22.04
CA ALA A 259 -23.29 7.68 23.47
C ALA A 259 -24.50 7.47 24.39
N VAL A 260 -25.68 7.12 23.85
CA VAL A 260 -26.94 6.99 24.63
C VAL A 260 -27.34 5.53 24.89
N ALA A 261 -26.53 4.53 24.51
CA ALA A 261 -26.88 3.12 24.71
C ALA A 261 -26.36 2.49 26.02
N SER A 262 -25.51 3.17 26.82
CA SER A 262 -24.94 2.60 28.06
C SER A 262 -25.46 3.19 29.37
N SER A 263 -26.54 3.97 29.34
CA SER A 263 -27.25 4.42 30.55
C SER A 263 -28.76 4.22 30.45
N ALA A 264 -29.17 3.13 29.80
CA ALA A 264 -30.54 2.60 29.88
C ALA A 264 -30.56 1.20 30.52
N VAL A 265 -29.83 1.04 31.63
CA VAL A 265 -30.35 0.24 32.77
C VAL A 265 -30.66 1.23 33.91
N GLY A 266 -31.39 2.28 33.56
CA GLY A 266 -32.23 3.01 34.50
C GLY A 266 -33.65 2.55 34.21
N ILE A 267 -34.27 1.87 35.17
CA ILE A 267 -35.68 1.47 35.11
C ILE A 267 -36.48 2.73 34.80
N ALA A 268 -37.04 2.85 33.60
CA ALA A 268 -37.90 3.96 33.26
C ALA A 268 -39.23 3.78 34.00
N THR A 269 -39.36 4.38 35.19
CA THR A 269 -40.67 4.73 35.73
C THR A 269 -41.30 5.73 34.77
N VAL A 270 -42.18 5.25 33.91
CA VAL A 270 -43.02 6.12 33.07
C VAL A 270 -43.92 6.91 34.03
N PRO A 271 -43.93 8.26 34.02
CA PRO A 271 -44.94 9.00 34.75
C PRO A 271 -46.29 8.66 34.15
N VAL A 272 -47.16 8.01 34.94
CA VAL A 272 -48.56 7.78 34.63
C VAL A 272 -49.28 9.13 34.68
N THR A 273 -49.12 9.97 33.66
CA THR A 273 -49.83 11.27 33.60
C THR A 273 -50.09 11.78 32.18
N LEU A 274 -50.08 10.91 31.17
CA LEU A 274 -50.46 11.26 29.78
C LEU A 274 -51.22 10.13 29.07
N MET A 275 -52.08 9.42 29.82
CA MET A 275 -53.02 8.40 29.28
C MET A 275 -54.46 8.69 29.71
N ALA A 276 -54.85 9.97 29.81
CA ALA A 276 -56.26 10.33 29.84
C ALA A 276 -56.75 10.41 28.39
N GLY A 277 -57.24 9.29 27.83
CA GLY A 277 -57.95 9.31 26.55
C GLY A 277 -57.77 8.10 25.62
N PHE A 278 -56.83 7.19 25.89
CA PHE A 278 -56.63 6.00 25.06
C PHE A 278 -56.74 4.71 25.88
N SER A 279 -57.50 3.76 25.37
CA SER A 279 -57.60 2.41 25.92
C SER A 279 -56.36 1.58 25.55
N TRP A 280 -55.99 0.62 26.40
CA TRP A 280 -54.86 -0.28 26.18
C TRP A 280 -54.84 -0.99 24.80
N PRO A 281 -55.98 -1.40 24.22
CA PRO A 281 -56.01 -1.91 22.84
C PRO A 281 -55.55 -0.89 21.79
N GLN A 282 -55.89 0.40 21.95
CA GLN A 282 -55.47 1.45 21.01
C GLN A 282 -53.97 1.71 21.08
N VAL A 283 -53.38 1.64 22.27
CA VAL A 283 -51.93 1.75 22.47
C VAL A 283 -51.21 0.58 21.80
N ALA A 284 -51.70 -0.65 21.97
CA ALA A 284 -51.14 -1.83 21.34
C ALA A 284 -51.15 -1.75 19.80
N VAL A 285 -52.23 -1.21 19.21
CA VAL A 285 -52.33 -0.97 17.76
C VAL A 285 -51.30 0.05 17.30
N LEU A 286 -51.13 1.18 18.01
CA LEU A 286 -50.17 2.21 17.63
C LEU A 286 -48.72 1.70 17.68
N VAL A 287 -48.38 0.91 18.71
CA VAL A 287 -47.06 0.26 18.82
C VAL A 287 -46.85 -0.76 17.69
N GLY A 288 -47.87 -1.56 17.38
CA GLY A 288 -47.83 -2.52 16.28
C GLY A 288 -47.63 -1.86 14.91
N VAL A 289 -48.33 -0.75 14.64
CA VAL A 289 -48.17 0.02 13.39
C VAL A 289 -46.77 0.63 13.30
N ALA A 290 -46.27 1.22 14.38
CA ALA A 290 -44.92 1.77 14.40
C ALA A 290 -43.85 0.69 14.15
N ALA A 291 -44.00 -0.49 14.76
CA ALA A 291 -43.11 -1.63 14.54
C ALA A 291 -43.20 -2.16 13.09
N ALA A 292 -44.40 -2.20 12.49
CA ALA A 292 -44.58 -2.61 11.11
C ALA A 292 -43.97 -1.61 10.11
N VAL A 293 -44.17 -0.30 10.33
CA VAL A 293 -43.54 0.76 9.52
C VAL A 293 -42.02 0.69 9.63
N TYR A 294 -41.50 0.48 10.84
CA TYR A 294 -40.07 0.29 11.06
C TYR A 294 -39.54 -0.94 10.32
N ALA A 295 -40.22 -2.08 10.41
CA ALA A 295 -39.84 -3.31 9.71
C ALA A 295 -39.86 -3.12 8.18
N VAL A 296 -40.89 -2.47 7.63
CA VAL A 296 -40.98 -2.18 6.19
C VAL A 296 -39.87 -1.25 5.73
N TRP A 297 -39.52 -0.23 6.51
CA TRP A 297 -38.43 0.70 6.19
C TRP A 297 -37.05 0.03 6.27
N HIS A 298 -36.83 -0.80 7.29
CA HIS A 298 -35.56 -1.47 7.56
C HIS A 298 -35.28 -2.61 6.56
N PHE A 299 -36.28 -3.43 6.25
CA PHE A 299 -36.17 -4.58 5.33
C PHE A 299 -36.61 -4.26 3.89
N ARG A 300 -36.68 -2.97 3.51
CA ARG A 300 -37.18 -2.54 2.20
C ARG A 300 -36.42 -3.13 1.00
N SER A 301 -35.14 -3.47 1.16
CA SER A 301 -34.34 -4.11 0.10
C SER A 301 -34.75 -5.57 -0.09
N ASP A 302 -34.90 -6.30 1.01
CA ASP A 302 -35.17 -7.74 1.01
C ASP A 302 -36.62 -8.03 0.59
N ILE A 303 -37.55 -7.14 0.95
CA ILE A 303 -38.95 -7.20 0.51
C ILE A 303 -39.07 -7.03 -1.01
N LYS A 304 -38.28 -6.14 -1.62
CA LYS A 304 -38.29 -5.93 -3.08
C LYS A 304 -37.77 -7.15 -3.83
N GLU A 305 -36.71 -7.81 -3.34
CA GLU A 305 -36.17 -9.03 -3.95
C GLU A 305 -37.11 -10.24 -3.80
N ARG A 306 -37.85 -10.33 -2.68
CA ARG A 306 -38.81 -11.42 -2.43
C ARG A 306 -40.15 -11.27 -3.16
N ILE A 307 -40.58 -10.05 -3.48
CA ILE A 307 -41.78 -9.81 -4.29
C ILE A 307 -41.50 -10.10 -5.77
N LEU A 308 -40.31 -9.75 -6.27
CA LEU A 308 -39.91 -10.02 -7.66
C LEU A 308 -39.72 -11.52 -7.95
N THR A 309 -39.43 -12.33 -6.95
CA THR A 309 -39.32 -13.81 -7.07
C THR A 309 -40.65 -14.55 -6.92
N TRP A 310 -41.74 -13.86 -6.57
CA TRP A 310 -43.09 -14.44 -6.48
C TRP A 310 -43.98 -14.07 -7.68
N ILE A 311 -43.58 -13.08 -8.47
CA ILE A 311 -44.33 -12.53 -9.61
C ILE A 311 -43.60 -12.78 -10.95
N GLY A 312 -42.46 -13.49 -10.93
CA GLY A 312 -41.64 -13.81 -12.11
C GLY A 312 -41.31 -15.30 -12.20
#